data_AF-A0A2E7LTA6-F1
#
_entry.id   AF-A0A2E7LTA6-F1
#
_cell.length_a   1.000
_cell.length_b   1.000
_cell.length_c   1.000
_cell.angle_alpha   90.00
_cell.angle_beta   90.00
_cell.angle_gamma   90.00
#
_symmetry.space_group_name_H-M   'P 1'
#
loop_
_entity.id
_entity.type
_entity.pdbx_description
1 polymer ?
#
loop_
_entity_poly.entity_id
_entity_poly.type
_entity_poly.pdbx_seq_one_letter_code
_entity_poly.pdbx_strand_id
1 'polypeptide(L)' 'MNIEVYNFLKKEAEADKAKALASVKLLTGHPAGIGDHSTKDYWDNCNEALKLLASAEERLEVLDKYFNNKEQVNG' A
#
# COMPACT_ATOMS: atom_id res chain seq x y z
N MET A 1 8.13 -11.78 -16.67
CA MET A 1 8.24 -10.30 -16.75
C MET A 1 9.71 -9.91 -16.70
N ASN A 2 10.11 -8.79 -17.33
CA ASN A 2 11.46 -8.24 -17.17
C ASN A 2 11.75 -7.96 -15.68
N ILE A 3 12.95 -8.33 -15.21
CA ILE A 3 13.29 -8.26 -13.78
C ILE A 3 13.34 -6.83 -13.23
N GLU A 4 13.77 -5.85 -14.03
CA GLU A 4 13.81 -4.44 -13.65
C GLU A 4 12.39 -3.89 -13.49
N VAL A 5 11.49 -4.24 -14.42
CA VAL A 5 10.07 -3.86 -14.35
C VAL A 5 9.38 -4.51 -13.16
N TYR A 6 9.61 -5.80 -12.91
CA TYR A 6 9.09 -6.50 -11.72
C TYR A 6 9.56 -5.80 -10.43
N ASN A 7 10.86 -5.53 -10.34
CA ASN A 7 11.44 -4.88 -9.16
C ASN A 7 10.91 -3.46 -8.96
N PHE A 8 10.72 -2.70 -10.05
CA PHE A 8 10.11 -1.37 -9.99
C PHE A 8 8.68 -1.44 -9.44
N LEU A 9 7.81 -2.23 -10.05
CA LEU A 9 6.41 -2.35 -9.65
C LEU A 9 6.27 -2.89 -8.22
N LYS A 10 7.13 -3.84 -7.82
CA LYS A 10 7.17 -4.36 -6.46
C LYS A 10 7.53 -3.27 -5.45
N LYS A 11 8.60 -2.51 -5.71
CA LYS A 11 9.03 -1.42 -4.83
C LYS A 11 7.99 -0.31 -4.71
N GLU A 12 7.30 0.01 -5.81
CA GLU A 12 6.21 0.97 -5.81
C GLU A 12 5.06 0.51 -4.90
N ALA A 13 4.63 -0.75 -5.04
CA ALA A 13 3.59 -1.32 -4.18
C ALA A 13 4.03 -1.43 -2.71
N GLU A 14 5.29 -1.75 -2.42
CA GLU A 14 5.87 -1.72 -1.06
C GLU A 14 5.87 -0.30 -0.47
N ALA A 15 6.20 0.72 -1.27
CA ALA A 15 6.18 2.11 -0.85
C ALA A 15 4.75 2.59 -0.54
N ASP A 16 3.77 2.24 -1.38
CA ASP A 16 2.36 2.56 -1.14
C ASP A 16 1.82 1.87 0.11
N LYS A 17 2.18 0.60 0.34
CA LYS A 17 1.85 -0.11 1.58
C LYS A 17 2.41 0.60 2.81
N ALA A 18 3.68 1.00 2.77
CA ALA A 18 4.33 1.70 3.87
C ALA A 18 3.67 3.07 4.13
N LYS A 19 3.36 3.82 3.07
CA LYS A 19 2.65 5.11 3.15
C LYS A 19 1.26 4.94 3.77
N ALA A 20 0.49 3.96 3.31
CA ALA A 20 -0.84 3.68 3.83
C ALA A 20 -0.81 3.32 5.33
N LEU A 21 0.10 2.43 5.74
CA LEU A 21 0.25 2.04 7.15
C LEU A 21 0.68 3.23 8.02
N ALA A 22 1.59 4.09 7.54
CA ALA A 22 1.97 5.31 8.23
C ALA A 22 0.77 6.26 8.38
N SER A 23 -0.03 6.47 7.33
CA SER A 23 -1.26 7.26 7.39
C SER A 23 -2.26 6.70 8.41
N VAL A 24 -2.53 5.40 8.39
CA VAL A 24 -3.43 4.76 9.38
C VAL A 24 -2.90 4.97 10.81
N LYS A 25 -1.60 4.79 11.02
CA LYS A 25 -0.99 5.00 12.34
C LYS A 25 -1.10 6.45 12.82
N LEU A 26 -0.91 7.42 11.91
CA LEU A 26 -1.04 8.84 12.25
C LEU A 26 -2.50 9.21 12.57
N LEU A 27 -3.44 8.77 11.75
CA LEU A 27 -4.88 9.02 11.92
C LEU A 27 -5.41 8.40 13.23
N THR A 28 -4.99 7.18 13.56
CA THR A 28 -5.48 6.45 14.75
C THR A 28 -4.70 6.74 16.03
N GLY A 29 -3.43 7.17 15.93
CA GLY A 29 -2.53 7.35 17.07
C GLY A 29 -2.52 8.75 17.68
N HIS A 30 -3.04 9.76 16.98
CA HIS A 30 -3.19 11.12 17.50
C HIS A 30 -4.43 11.79 16.87
N PRO A 31 -5.63 11.71 17.48
CA PRO A 31 -6.76 12.53 17.08
C PRO A 31 -6.57 14.04 17.41
N ALA A 32 -5.34 14.47 17.73
CA ALA A 32 -5.03 15.86 18.04
C ALA A 32 -5.08 16.70 16.75
N GLY A 33 -6.24 17.28 16.45
CA GLY A 33 -6.40 18.13 15.26
C GLY A 33 -7.79 18.15 14.62
N ILE A 34 -8.77 17.36 15.09
CA ILE A 34 -10.21 17.48 14.71
C ILE A 34 -10.86 18.79 15.19
N GLY A 35 -10.06 19.79 15.61
CA GLY A 35 -10.53 21.07 16.12
C GLY A 35 -11.02 22.04 15.04
N ASP A 36 -10.48 21.95 13.82
CA ASP A 36 -10.83 22.83 12.68
C ASP A 36 -11.17 22.08 11.37
N HIS A 37 -10.85 20.78 11.28
CA HIS A 37 -11.28 19.91 10.18
C HIS A 37 -12.51 19.11 10.60
N SER A 38 -13.44 18.92 9.65
CA SER A 38 -14.69 18.21 9.93
C SER A 38 -14.41 16.74 10.28
N THR A 39 -15.27 16.13 11.09
CA THR A 39 -15.23 14.67 11.32
C THR A 39 -15.31 13.89 10.00
N LYS A 40 -15.92 14.46 8.97
CA LYS A 40 -15.98 13.90 7.62
C LYS A 40 -14.59 13.77 6.98
N ASP A 41 -13.75 14.81 7.06
CA ASP A 41 -12.39 14.79 6.47
C ASP A 41 -11.53 13.70 7.14
N TYR A 42 -11.68 13.52 8.46
CA TYR A 42 -11.03 12.43 9.18
C TYR A 42 -11.43 11.05 8.63
N TRP A 43 -12.73 10.81 8.46
CA TRP A 43 -13.23 9.52 7.96
C TRP A 43 -12.85 9.29 6.48
N ASP A 44 -12.89 10.33 5.66
CA ASP A 44 -12.47 10.26 4.26
C ASP A 44 -10.99 9.89 4.17
N ASN A 45 -10.11 10.54 4.96
CA ASN A 45 -8.69 10.21 5.04
C ASN A 45 -8.44 8.77 5.50
N CYS A 46 -9.21 8.28 6.48
CA CYS A 46 -9.12 6.89 6.92
C CYS A 46 -9.47 5.91 5.79
N ASN A 47 -10.56 6.20 5.06
CA ASN A 47 -10.99 5.38 3.93
C ASN A 47 -9.97 5.40 2.79
N GLU A 48 -9.38 6.54 2.49
CA GLU A 48 -8.33 6.66 1.47
C GLU A 48 -7.08 5.85 1.85
N ALA A 49 -6.62 5.96 3.10
CA ALA A 49 -5.49 5.18 3.59
C ALA A 49 -5.77 3.67 3.50
N LEU A 50 -6.97 3.22 3.87
CA LEU A 50 -7.35 1.82 3.78
C LEU A 50 -7.43 1.32 2.33
N LYS A 51 -7.99 2.12 1.40
CA LYS A 51 -8.04 1.79 -0.02
C LYS A 51 -6.64 1.65 -0.61
N LEU A 52 -5.73 2.56 -0.26
CA LEU A 52 -4.33 2.49 -0.70
C LEU A 52 -3.64 1.23 -0.20
N LEU A 53 -3.87 0.86 1.08
CA LEU A 53 -3.34 -0.37 1.65
C LEU A 53 -3.84 -1.61 0.90
N ALA A 54 -5.15 -1.72 0.72
CA ALA A 54 -5.75 -2.86 0.02
C ALA A 54 -5.20 -3.00 -1.42
N SER A 55 -5.13 -1.90 -2.16
CA SER A 55 -4.58 -1.89 -3.52
C SER A 55 -3.08 -2.24 -3.55
N ALA A 56 -2.31 -1.80 -2.55
CA ALA A 56 -0.89 -2.15 -2.46
C ALA A 56 -0.69 -3.65 -2.18
N GLU A 57 -1.48 -4.23 -1.27
CA GLU A 57 -1.41 -5.66 -0.99
C GLU A 57 -1.85 -6.52 -2.18
N GLU A 58 -2.93 -6.14 -2.86
CA GLU A 58 -3.38 -6.83 -4.07
C GLU A 58 -2.32 -6.79 -5.17
N ARG A 59 -1.68 -5.62 -5.40
CA ARG A 59 -0.59 -5.50 -6.38
C ARG A 59 0.58 -6.42 -6.03
N LEU A 60 0.96 -6.49 -4.76
CA LEU A 60 2.03 -7.39 -4.31
C LEU A 60 1.65 -8.86 -4.49
N GLU A 61 0.42 -9.24 -4.17
CA GLU A 61 -0.08 -10.60 -4.38
C GLU A 61 -0.10 -10.98 -5.86
N VAL A 62 -0.61 -10.11 -6.73
CA VAL A 62 -0.62 -10.32 -8.19
C VAL A 62 0.80 -10.45 -8.73
N LEU A 63 1.71 -9.58 -8.29
CA LEU A 63 3.13 -9.67 -8.66
C LEU A 63 3.73 -11.01 -8.21
N ASP A 64 3.45 -11.44 -6.99
CA ASP A 64 3.99 -12.69 -6.47
C ASP A 64 3.41 -13.92 -7.19
N LYS A 65 2.09 -13.93 -7.39
CA LYS A 65 1.35 -15.06 -7.97
C LYS A 65 1.67 -15.32 -9.44
N TYR A 66 1.81 -14.27 -10.24
CA TYR A 66 1.93 -14.41 -11.70
C TYR A 66 3.33 -14.12 -12.24
N PHE A 67 4.19 -13.49 -11.44
CA PHE A 67 5.47 -12.98 -11.93
C PHE A 67 6.67 -13.27 -11.01
N ASN A 68 6.49 -13.92 -9.86
CA ASN A 68 7.59 -14.42 -9.04
C ASN A 68 8.17 -15.68 -9.68
N ASN A 69 9.14 -15.49 -10.58
CA ASN A 69 9.83 -16.56 -11.31
C ASN A 69 10.78 -17.40 -10.42
N LYS A 70 10.37 -17.81 -9.22
CA LYS A 70 11.17 -18.72 -8.36
C LYS A 70 11.21 -20.16 -8.88
N GLU A 71 10.38 -20.53 -9.86
CA GLU A 71 10.26 -21.92 -10.34
C GLU A 71 10.84 -22.18 -11.75
N GLN A 72 11.43 -21.19 -12.44
CA GLN A 72 12.04 -21.40 -13.77
C GLN A 72 13.57 -21.42 -13.76
N VAL A 73 14.16 -21.91 -12.67
CA VAL A 73 15.57 -22.30 -12.61
C VAL A 73 15.66 -23.78 -12.25
N ASN A 74 15.22 -24.63 -13.16
CA ASN A 74 15.64 -26.02 -13.24
C ASN A 74 15.71 -26.34 -14.74
N GLY A 75 16.84 -25.95 -15.33
CA GLY A 75 17.28 -26.44 -16.63
C GLY A 75 17.83 -27.85 -16.54
#